data_AF-A0A1Q7TR86-F1
#
_entry.id   AF-A0A1Q7TR86-F1
#
_cell.length_a   1.000
_cell.length_b   1.000
_cell.length_c   1.000
_cell.angle_alpha   90.00
_cell.angle_beta   90.00
_cell.angle_gamma   90.00
#
_symmetry.space_group_name_H-M   'P 1'
#
loop_
_entity.id
_entity.type
_entity.pdbx_description
1 polymer ?
#
loop_
_entity_poly.entity_id
_entity_poly.type
_entity_poly.pdbx_seq_one_letter_code
_entity_poly.pdbx_strand_id
1 'polypeptide(L)'
;MEGTRIRRLEERDIDAAIALTDLEAWGYTREDFRRLLALSPNGCFAAERDGRVVGVLTTTTYDGLAFLGAVIVAPELRGKGVGKELMEATLAHLQATGVRTVRLNAYLNAIPFYERLEFHREYEVIRWHGPASAAEKVRAIRPIREDDLAGLARMDAKYFGANRQALLARLASEFAHTFLVAERGGRPKGFIVGNPSGDACEIGPWVVEPAVTGVAQDLFHALVRAAGSSEVALSGPSQNRALLEFVRGAGFEEVFRALRMWWGANDFPGDPAGIWAAGGLEKG
;
A
#
# COMPACT_ATOMS: atom_id res chain seq x y z
N MET A 1 21.81 14.99 -27.59
CA MET A 1 20.73 14.87 -26.60
C MET A 1 21.13 13.73 -25.69
N GLU A 2 21.38 14.02 -24.41
CA GLU A 2 21.77 12.97 -23.48
C GLU A 2 20.64 11.94 -23.35
N GLY A 3 21.02 10.66 -23.28
CA GLY A 3 20.09 9.57 -23.04
C GLY A 3 19.53 9.64 -21.62
N THR A 4 18.41 8.96 -21.39
CA THR A 4 17.88 8.77 -20.05
C THR A 4 18.87 7.95 -19.22
N ARG A 5 19.17 8.39 -18.00
CA ARG A 5 19.99 7.66 -17.04
C ARG A 5 19.11 7.18 -15.89
N ILE A 6 19.10 5.87 -15.64
CA ILE A 6 18.45 5.33 -14.44
C ILE A 6 19.45 5.31 -13.28
N ARG A 7 19.03 5.85 -12.14
CA ARG A 7 19.83 5.87 -10.90
C ARG A 7 18.93 5.67 -9.68
N ARG A 8 19.55 5.50 -8.50
CA ARG A 8 18.82 5.48 -7.24
C ARG A 8 18.09 6.82 -7.03
N LEU A 9 16.87 6.73 -6.50
CA LEU A 9 16.13 7.86 -5.97
C LEU A 9 16.71 8.20 -4.59
N GLU A 10 17.03 9.46 -4.35
CA GLU A 10 17.63 9.95 -3.11
C GLU A 10 16.71 10.98 -2.43
N GLU A 11 16.98 11.31 -1.16
CA GLU A 11 16.19 12.31 -0.40
C GLU A 11 16.10 13.66 -1.14
N ARG A 12 17.16 14.05 -1.86
CA ARG A 12 17.20 15.29 -2.65
C ARG A 12 16.22 15.31 -3.82
N ASP A 13 15.73 14.15 -4.26
CA ASP A 13 14.82 14.01 -5.40
C ASP A 13 13.34 14.03 -4.99
N ILE A 14 13.02 14.03 -3.68
CA ILE A 14 11.64 13.88 -3.21
C ILE A 14 10.73 14.97 -3.77
N ASP A 15 11.20 16.22 -3.85
CA ASP A 15 10.40 17.31 -4.41
C ASP A 15 10.05 17.08 -5.89
N ALA A 16 10.99 16.54 -6.66
CA ALA A 16 10.74 16.18 -8.05
C ALA A 16 9.81 14.97 -8.17
N ALA A 17 9.93 13.99 -7.26
CA ALA A 17 9.04 12.84 -7.20
C ALA A 17 7.59 13.25 -6.90
N ILE A 18 7.39 14.13 -5.91
CA ILE A 18 6.08 14.71 -5.57
C ILE A 18 5.51 15.47 -6.77
N ALA A 19 6.30 16.35 -7.38
CA ALA A 19 5.87 17.12 -8.55
C ALA A 19 5.40 16.22 -9.71
N LEU A 20 6.03 15.05 -9.91
CA LEU A 20 5.59 14.07 -10.90
C LEU A 20 4.30 13.36 -10.50
N THR A 21 4.15 12.96 -9.22
CA THR A 21 2.94 12.28 -8.74
C THR A 21 1.73 13.21 -8.63
N ASP A 22 1.94 14.50 -8.43
CA ASP A 22 0.88 15.51 -8.38
C ASP A 22 0.20 15.70 -9.75
N LEU A 23 0.91 15.41 -10.85
CA LEU A 23 0.32 15.40 -12.21
C LEU A 23 -0.83 14.41 -12.35
N GLU A 24 -0.88 13.40 -11.48
CA GLU A 24 -1.93 12.38 -11.43
C GLU A 24 -2.79 12.49 -10.15
N ALA A 25 -2.61 13.57 -9.38
CA ALA A 25 -3.32 13.85 -8.13
C ALA A 25 -3.25 12.71 -7.09
N TRP A 26 -2.10 12.04 -6.97
CA TRP A 26 -1.95 10.91 -6.03
C TRP A 26 -1.77 11.32 -4.57
N GLY A 27 -1.49 12.59 -4.29
CA GLY A 27 -1.43 13.11 -2.93
C GLY A 27 -0.26 12.59 -2.09
N TYR A 28 0.86 12.20 -2.72
CA TYR A 28 2.06 11.79 -1.99
C TYR A 28 2.67 12.96 -1.22
N THR A 29 2.96 12.73 0.05
CA THR A 29 3.69 13.68 0.89
C THR A 29 5.18 13.40 0.92
N ARG A 30 5.97 14.33 1.48
CA ARG A 30 7.41 14.10 1.71
C ARG A 30 7.64 12.94 2.67
N GLU A 31 6.79 12.82 3.69
CA GLU A 31 6.77 11.76 4.68
C GLU A 31 6.50 10.39 4.04
N ASP A 32 5.63 10.33 3.02
CA ASP A 32 5.38 9.12 2.25
C ASP A 32 6.62 8.67 1.46
N PHE A 33 7.27 9.58 0.75
CA PHE A 33 8.52 9.24 0.05
C PHE A 33 9.66 8.87 1.01
N ARG A 34 9.79 9.57 2.15
CA ARG A 34 10.73 9.18 3.21
C ARG A 34 10.45 7.79 3.75
N ARG A 35 9.17 7.41 3.86
CA ARG A 35 8.77 6.05 4.24
C ARG A 35 9.25 5.02 3.23
N LEU A 36 9.02 5.29 1.95
CA LEU A 36 9.40 4.38 0.87
C LEU A 36 10.92 4.23 0.77
N LEU A 37 11.66 5.34 0.87
CA LEU A 37 13.13 5.31 0.91
C LEU A 37 13.65 4.57 2.14
N ALA A 38 13.02 4.74 3.32
CA ALA A 38 13.43 4.02 4.52
C ALA A 38 13.15 2.51 4.44
N LEU A 39 12.04 2.11 3.82
CA LEU A 39 11.66 0.70 3.66
C LEU A 39 12.50 -0.01 2.59
N SER A 40 12.97 0.72 1.57
CA SER A 40 13.84 0.20 0.51
C SER A 40 14.98 1.16 0.18
N PRO A 41 16.01 1.30 1.06
CA PRO A 41 17.08 2.29 0.91
C PRO A 41 17.85 2.23 -0.41
N ASN A 42 17.87 1.05 -1.05
CA ASN A 42 18.57 0.83 -2.31
C ASN A 42 17.63 0.45 -3.47
N GLY A 43 16.31 0.38 -3.22
CA GLY A 43 15.33 -0.20 -4.14
C GLY A 43 14.45 0.81 -4.87
N CYS A 44 14.61 2.11 -4.63
CA CYS A 44 13.86 3.16 -5.33
C CYS A 44 14.72 3.79 -6.43
N PHE A 45 14.11 4.09 -7.57
CA PHE A 45 14.80 4.54 -8.78
C PHE A 45 14.20 5.82 -9.36
N ALA A 46 15.06 6.61 -9.97
CA ALA A 46 14.73 7.80 -10.74
C ALA A 46 15.28 7.68 -12.16
N ALA A 47 14.49 8.12 -13.15
CA ALA A 47 14.96 8.40 -14.48
C ALA A 47 15.39 9.86 -14.54
N GLU A 48 16.66 10.10 -14.88
CA GLU A 48 17.23 11.43 -15.03
C GLU A 48 17.52 11.72 -16.50
N ARG A 49 17.18 12.93 -16.94
CA ARG A 49 17.50 13.43 -18.27
C ARG A 49 17.82 14.91 -18.20
N ASP A 50 18.94 15.32 -18.80
CA ASP A 50 19.45 16.70 -18.78
C ASP A 50 19.48 17.29 -17.35
N GLY A 51 19.93 16.46 -16.38
CA GLY A 51 20.02 16.81 -14.96
C GLY A 51 18.69 16.92 -14.20
N ARG A 52 17.56 16.52 -14.81
CA ARG A 52 16.23 16.57 -14.20
C ARG A 52 15.65 15.18 -14.00
N VAL A 53 14.99 14.96 -12.86
CA VAL A 53 14.19 13.75 -12.64
C VAL A 53 12.92 13.84 -13.49
N VAL A 54 12.75 12.88 -14.39
CA VAL A 54 11.64 12.82 -15.35
C VAL A 54 10.78 11.56 -15.19
N GLY A 55 11.14 10.70 -14.24
CA GLY A 55 10.33 9.56 -13.83
C GLY A 55 10.84 8.99 -12.52
N VAL A 56 9.94 8.36 -11.77
CA VAL A 56 10.27 7.71 -10.50
C VAL A 56 9.56 6.36 -10.41
N LEU A 57 10.16 5.47 -9.62
CA LEU A 57 9.61 4.18 -9.25
C LEU A 57 10.11 3.85 -7.84
N THR A 58 9.19 3.49 -6.95
CA THR A 58 9.53 3.05 -5.59
C THR A 58 9.26 1.56 -5.42
N THR A 59 10.00 0.94 -4.51
CA THR A 59 9.78 -0.46 -4.13
C THR A 59 9.62 -0.59 -2.63
N THR A 60 8.89 -1.62 -2.19
CA THR A 60 8.86 -2.07 -0.79
C THR A 60 9.08 -3.58 -0.78
N THR A 61 10.10 -4.08 -0.08
CA THR A 61 10.47 -5.51 -0.12
C THR A 61 10.13 -6.22 1.20
N TYR A 62 9.58 -7.43 1.10
CA TYR A 62 9.16 -8.30 2.20
C TYR A 62 9.61 -9.73 1.90
N ASP A 63 10.59 -10.25 2.64
CA ASP A 63 11.19 -11.56 2.35
C ASP A 63 11.64 -11.68 0.87
N GLY A 64 10.99 -12.53 0.06
CA GLY A 64 11.24 -12.66 -1.38
C GLY A 64 10.16 -12.02 -2.27
N LEU A 65 9.27 -11.20 -1.70
CA LEU A 65 8.23 -10.45 -2.39
C LEU A 65 8.59 -8.96 -2.42
N ALA A 66 8.43 -8.28 -3.56
CA ALA A 66 8.49 -6.83 -3.63
C ALA A 66 7.18 -6.24 -4.14
N PHE A 67 6.89 -5.03 -3.71
CA PHE A 67 5.78 -4.22 -4.16
C PHE A 67 6.30 -2.98 -4.87
N LEU A 68 5.85 -2.74 -6.10
CA LEU A 68 6.17 -1.51 -6.83
C LEU A 68 5.10 -0.46 -6.58
N GLY A 69 5.51 0.79 -6.50
CA GLY A 69 4.62 1.93 -6.38
C GLY A 69 5.21 3.24 -6.85
N ALA A 70 4.40 4.29 -6.84
CA ALA A 70 4.74 5.60 -7.41
C ALA A 70 5.40 5.49 -8.80
N VAL A 71 4.91 4.60 -9.66
CA VAL A 71 5.46 4.37 -11.01
C VAL A 71 4.96 5.46 -11.94
N ILE A 72 5.78 6.48 -12.19
CA ILE A 72 5.37 7.64 -12.98
C ILE A 72 6.49 8.14 -13.88
N VAL A 73 6.11 8.61 -15.07
CA VAL A 73 6.98 9.28 -16.04
C VAL A 73 6.29 10.56 -16.49
N ALA A 74 7.09 11.62 -16.65
CA ALA A 74 6.67 12.91 -17.17
C ALA A 74 5.83 12.72 -18.47
N PRO A 75 4.64 13.34 -18.58
CA PRO A 75 3.71 13.14 -19.70
C PRO A 75 4.36 13.23 -21.08
N GLU A 76 5.23 14.21 -21.29
CA GLU A 76 5.95 14.47 -22.54
C GLU A 76 6.98 13.40 -22.92
N LEU A 77 7.33 12.50 -21.99
CA LEU A 77 8.25 11.38 -22.22
C LEU A 77 7.54 10.00 -22.22
N ARG A 78 6.22 9.97 -22.03
CA ARG A 78 5.43 8.73 -22.15
C ARG A 78 5.50 8.19 -23.58
N GLY A 79 5.55 6.86 -23.71
CA GLY A 79 5.70 6.19 -25.01
C GLY A 79 7.10 6.27 -25.63
N LYS A 80 8.09 6.89 -24.95
CA LYS A 80 9.47 7.03 -25.45
C LYS A 80 10.47 6.08 -24.79
N GLY A 81 10.01 5.00 -24.16
CA GLY A 81 10.87 3.97 -23.55
C GLY A 81 11.28 4.21 -22.09
N VAL A 82 11.18 5.43 -21.55
CA VAL A 82 11.62 5.76 -20.18
C VAL A 82 11.02 4.85 -19.09
N GLY A 83 9.71 4.60 -19.14
CA GLY A 83 9.06 3.72 -18.17
C GLY A 83 9.54 2.27 -18.26
N LYS A 84 9.88 1.81 -19.47
CA LYS A 84 10.44 0.47 -19.69
C LYS A 84 11.85 0.38 -19.08
N GLU A 85 12.71 1.37 -19.33
CA GLU A 85 14.06 1.42 -18.75
C GLU A 85 14.03 1.44 -17.20
N LEU A 86 13.12 2.21 -16.61
CA LEU A 86 12.89 2.22 -15.15
C LEU A 86 12.50 0.84 -14.62
N MET A 87 11.52 0.20 -15.27
CA MET A 87 11.05 -1.13 -14.87
C MET A 87 12.14 -2.18 -15.01
N GLU A 88 12.86 -2.22 -16.13
CA GLU A 88 13.94 -3.19 -16.38
C GLU A 88 15.06 -3.05 -15.33
N ALA A 89 15.50 -1.82 -15.05
CA ALA A 89 16.51 -1.56 -14.02
C ALA A 89 16.02 -2.00 -12.63
N THR A 90 14.76 -1.75 -12.31
CA THR A 90 14.15 -2.13 -11.03
C THR A 90 14.04 -3.65 -10.90
N LEU A 91 13.51 -4.34 -11.91
CA LEU A 91 13.37 -5.80 -11.89
C LEU A 91 14.74 -6.47 -11.80
N ALA A 92 15.74 -5.99 -12.54
CA ALA A 92 17.10 -6.50 -12.45
C ALA A 92 17.69 -6.33 -11.04
N HIS A 93 17.46 -5.17 -10.39
CA HIS A 93 17.87 -4.95 -9.02
C HIS A 93 17.18 -5.92 -8.04
N LEU A 94 15.85 -6.06 -8.14
CA LEU A 94 15.07 -6.93 -7.26
C LEU A 94 15.47 -8.40 -7.41
N GLN A 95 15.70 -8.87 -8.64
CA GLN A 95 16.22 -10.22 -8.88
C GLN A 95 17.60 -10.42 -8.24
N ALA A 96 18.51 -9.44 -8.38
CA ALA A 96 19.84 -9.50 -7.80
C ALA A 96 19.84 -9.52 -6.27
N THR A 97 18.78 -9.01 -5.62
CA THR A 97 18.60 -9.05 -4.16
C THR A 97 17.78 -10.24 -3.68
N GLY A 98 17.44 -11.19 -4.56
CA GLY A 98 16.76 -12.43 -4.20
C GLY A 98 15.23 -12.35 -4.18
N VAL A 99 14.64 -11.27 -4.68
CA VAL A 99 13.18 -11.17 -4.88
C VAL A 99 12.76 -12.12 -5.99
N ARG A 100 11.75 -12.94 -5.71
CA ARG A 100 11.21 -13.97 -6.63
C ARG A 100 9.84 -13.60 -7.17
N THR A 101 9.13 -12.71 -6.48
CA THR A 101 7.79 -12.23 -6.85
C THR A 101 7.76 -10.72 -6.75
N VAL A 102 7.24 -10.05 -7.77
CA VAL A 102 7.03 -8.60 -7.77
C VAL A 102 5.55 -8.33 -7.99
N ARG A 103 4.93 -7.50 -7.16
CA ARG A 103 3.53 -7.10 -7.28
C ARG A 103 3.38 -5.60 -7.45
N LEU A 104 2.28 -5.18 -8.08
CA LEU A 104 1.89 -3.78 -8.20
C LEU A 104 0.37 -3.64 -8.29
N ASN A 105 -0.11 -2.41 -8.19
CA ASN A 105 -1.49 -2.03 -8.53
C ASN A 105 -1.46 -1.18 -9.80
N ALA A 106 -1.88 -1.76 -10.93
CA ALA A 106 -1.93 -1.07 -12.22
C ALA A 106 -3.24 -0.31 -12.38
N TYR A 107 -3.18 0.97 -12.71
CA TYR A 107 -4.34 1.64 -13.29
C TYR A 107 -4.73 1.01 -14.61
N LEU A 108 -6.03 1.07 -14.94
CA LEU A 108 -6.59 0.32 -16.07
C LEU A 108 -5.92 0.65 -17.40
N ASN A 109 -5.53 1.91 -17.61
CA ASN A 109 -4.80 2.36 -18.80
C ASN A 109 -3.35 1.86 -18.87
N ALA A 110 -2.74 1.48 -17.75
CA ALA A 110 -1.37 1.00 -17.66
C ALA A 110 -1.25 -0.54 -17.74
N ILE A 111 -2.36 -1.29 -17.66
CA ILE A 111 -2.34 -2.77 -17.74
C ILE A 111 -1.58 -3.29 -18.97
N PRO A 112 -1.82 -2.80 -20.22
CA PRO A 112 -1.11 -3.30 -21.39
C PRO A 112 0.40 -3.03 -21.36
N PHE A 113 0.86 -2.03 -20.60
CA PHE A 113 2.28 -1.79 -20.39
C PHE A 113 2.89 -2.90 -19.53
N TYR A 114 2.25 -3.26 -18.41
CA TYR A 114 2.75 -4.30 -17.52
C TYR A 114 2.63 -5.71 -18.13
N GLU A 115 1.58 -6.01 -18.90
CA GLU A 115 1.46 -7.30 -19.62
C GLU A 115 2.61 -7.53 -20.60
N ARG A 116 3.09 -6.47 -21.27
CA ARG A 116 4.28 -6.55 -22.14
C ARG A 116 5.60 -6.76 -21.38
N LEU A 117 5.59 -6.51 -20.08
CA LEU A 117 6.69 -6.82 -19.17
C LEU A 117 6.45 -8.15 -18.44
N GLU A 118 5.54 -8.98 -18.96
CA GLU A 118 5.21 -10.31 -18.43
C GLU A 118 4.59 -10.29 -17.02
N PHE A 119 3.95 -9.19 -16.63
CA PHE A 119 3.09 -9.19 -15.46
C PHE A 119 1.76 -9.87 -15.77
N HIS A 120 1.31 -10.72 -14.84
CA HIS A 120 0.05 -11.43 -14.88
C HIS A 120 -1.00 -10.76 -14.00
N ARG A 121 -2.28 -10.86 -14.40
CA ARG A 121 -3.42 -10.27 -13.69
C ARG A 121 -3.81 -11.12 -12.47
N GLU A 122 -4.12 -10.47 -11.35
CA GLU A 122 -4.56 -11.13 -10.11
C GLU A 122 -6.03 -10.83 -9.80
N TYR A 123 -6.32 -9.70 -9.17
CA TYR A 123 -7.67 -9.25 -8.81
C TYR A 123 -7.73 -7.73 -8.75
N GLU A 124 -8.92 -7.15 -8.72
CA GLU A 124 -9.06 -5.70 -8.63
C GLU A 124 -8.87 -5.23 -7.18
N VAL A 125 -8.16 -4.12 -7.00
CA VAL A 125 -8.14 -3.35 -5.76
C VAL A 125 -8.99 -2.12 -5.97
N ILE A 126 -10.04 -1.99 -5.18
CA ILE A 126 -11.03 -0.93 -5.29
C ILE A 126 -10.74 0.09 -4.20
N ARG A 127 -10.76 1.37 -4.56
CA ARG A 127 -10.68 2.47 -3.61
C ARG A 127 -12.07 3.00 -3.31
N TRP A 128 -12.35 3.19 -2.03
CA TRP A 128 -13.57 3.81 -1.55
C TRP A 128 -13.31 5.06 -0.72
N HIS A 129 -14.29 5.94 -0.70
CA HIS A 129 -14.39 7.10 0.18
C HIS A 129 -15.75 7.07 0.86
N GLY A 130 -15.83 7.46 2.13
CA GLY A 130 -17.09 7.45 2.84
C GLY A 130 -17.03 8.10 4.21
N PRO A 131 -18.20 8.23 4.86
CA PRO A 131 -18.32 8.94 6.11
C PRO A 131 -17.64 8.22 7.27
N ALA A 132 -16.98 8.99 8.12
CA ALA A 132 -16.38 8.52 9.37
C ALA A 132 -17.46 8.45 10.47
N SER A 133 -18.32 7.43 10.42
CA SER A 133 -19.38 7.22 11.43
C SER A 133 -19.04 6.11 12.42
N ALA A 134 -18.94 6.46 13.71
CA ALA A 134 -18.66 5.52 14.78
C ALA A 134 -19.92 5.15 15.57
N ALA A 135 -20.12 3.85 15.81
CA ALA A 135 -21.12 3.38 16.77
C ALA A 135 -20.79 3.85 18.20
N GLU A 136 -21.82 3.98 19.05
CA GLU A 136 -21.67 4.44 20.45
C GLU A 136 -20.80 3.53 21.32
N LYS A 137 -20.81 2.22 21.06
CA LYS A 137 -20.09 1.22 21.85
C LYS A 137 -19.13 0.44 20.96
N VAL A 138 -17.88 0.38 21.38
CA VAL A 138 -16.79 -0.39 20.77
C VAL A 138 -16.25 -1.34 21.83
N ARG A 139 -16.03 -2.62 21.50
CA ARG A 139 -15.58 -3.62 22.48
C ARG A 139 -14.20 -4.18 22.17
N ALA A 140 -13.32 -4.15 23.17
CA ALA A 140 -12.03 -4.85 23.18
C ALA A 140 -11.11 -4.50 21.99
N ILE A 141 -11.05 -3.20 21.69
CA ILE A 141 -10.05 -2.58 20.83
C ILE A 141 -9.12 -1.72 21.69
N ARG A 142 -7.82 -1.76 21.42
CA ARG A 142 -6.81 -0.95 22.11
C ARG A 142 -5.73 -0.48 21.14
N PRO A 143 -5.00 0.61 21.45
CA PRO A 143 -3.78 0.94 20.74
C PRO A 143 -2.76 -0.22 20.75
N ILE A 144 -1.94 -0.24 19.70
CA ILE A 144 -0.82 -1.17 19.57
C ILE A 144 0.20 -0.99 20.70
N ARG A 145 0.83 -2.09 21.11
CA ARG A 145 1.99 -2.15 21.99
C ARG A 145 3.15 -2.80 21.25
N GLU A 146 4.37 -2.54 21.69
CA GLU A 146 5.58 -3.12 21.10
C GLU A 146 5.54 -4.65 21.05
N ASP A 147 5.08 -5.29 22.13
CA ASP A 147 4.94 -6.75 22.24
C ASP A 147 3.92 -7.35 21.25
N ASP A 148 3.02 -6.54 20.66
CA ASP A 148 2.07 -7.03 19.67
C ASP A 148 2.72 -7.29 18.30
N LEU A 149 3.80 -6.58 17.97
CA LEU A 149 4.35 -6.50 16.61
C LEU A 149 4.64 -7.88 16.01
N ALA A 150 5.30 -8.75 16.78
CA ALA A 150 5.62 -10.10 16.31
C ALA A 150 4.37 -10.96 16.11
N GLY A 151 3.34 -10.79 16.95
CA GLY A 151 2.06 -11.48 16.81
C GLY A 151 1.27 -11.01 15.60
N LEU A 152 1.20 -9.69 15.40
CA LEU A 152 0.52 -9.07 14.26
C LEU A 152 1.21 -9.42 12.95
N ALA A 153 2.54 -9.35 12.86
CA ALA A 153 3.28 -9.72 11.65
C ALA A 153 3.04 -11.18 11.24
N ARG A 154 2.98 -12.12 12.21
CA ARG A 154 2.65 -13.52 11.92
C ARG A 154 1.20 -13.72 11.45
N MET A 155 0.26 -12.94 11.98
CA MET A 155 -1.13 -12.99 11.53
C MET A 155 -1.25 -12.39 10.13
N ASP A 156 -0.67 -11.22 9.93
CA ASP A 156 -0.63 -10.46 8.69
C ASP A 156 -0.04 -11.28 7.54
N ALA A 157 1.08 -11.95 7.76
CA ALA A 157 1.76 -12.76 6.75
C ALA A 157 0.88 -13.88 6.16
N LYS A 158 -0.14 -14.37 6.89
CA LYS A 158 -1.10 -15.35 6.36
C LYS A 158 -1.97 -14.77 5.26
N TYR A 159 -2.33 -13.50 5.39
CA TYR A 159 -3.27 -12.82 4.49
C TYR A 159 -2.55 -12.00 3.42
N PHE A 160 -1.46 -11.32 3.79
CA PHE A 160 -0.62 -10.59 2.84
C PHE A 160 0.28 -11.51 2.00
N GLY A 161 0.71 -12.64 2.58
CA GLY A 161 1.57 -13.63 1.95
C GLY A 161 3.05 -13.51 2.29
N ALA A 162 3.50 -12.42 2.92
CA ALA A 162 4.90 -12.19 3.32
C ALA A 162 5.01 -11.45 4.67
N ASN A 163 6.19 -11.45 5.30
CA ASN A 163 6.39 -10.79 6.58
C ASN A 163 6.52 -9.26 6.43
N ARG A 164 5.51 -8.51 6.88
CA ARG A 164 5.52 -7.04 6.89
C ARG A 164 5.98 -6.40 8.20
N GLN A 165 6.70 -7.11 9.08
CA GLN A 165 7.08 -6.61 10.40
C GLN A 165 7.79 -5.25 10.37
N ALA A 166 8.68 -4.99 9.39
CA ALA A 166 9.35 -3.71 9.25
C ALA A 166 8.38 -2.55 8.97
N LEU A 167 7.39 -2.77 8.09
CA LEU A 167 6.32 -1.81 7.84
C LEU A 167 5.48 -1.60 9.11
N LEU A 168 5.02 -2.67 9.75
CA LEU A 168 4.17 -2.58 10.94
C LEU A 168 4.88 -1.87 12.11
N ALA A 169 6.17 -2.12 12.32
CA ALA A 169 6.95 -1.42 13.35
C ALA A 169 7.05 0.08 13.06
N ARG A 170 7.27 0.46 11.81
CA ARG A 170 7.32 1.87 11.41
C ARG A 170 5.97 2.55 11.57
N LEU A 171 4.87 1.90 11.17
CA LEU A 171 3.51 2.42 11.36
C LEU A 171 3.15 2.52 12.85
N ALA A 172 3.62 1.61 13.70
CA ALA A 172 3.41 1.70 15.15
C ALA A 172 4.11 2.93 15.75
N SER A 173 5.26 3.32 15.21
CA SER A 173 5.95 4.55 15.63
C SER A 173 5.27 5.83 15.11
N GLU A 174 4.75 5.82 13.88
CA GLU A 174 4.14 7.00 13.24
C GLU A 174 2.70 7.24 13.70
N PHE A 175 1.94 6.18 13.91
CA PHE A 175 0.50 6.21 14.06
C PHE A 175 0.06 5.48 15.33
N ALA A 176 0.84 5.54 16.41
CA ALA A 176 0.57 4.80 17.65
C ALA A 176 -0.87 4.98 18.19
N HIS A 177 -1.45 6.18 18.01
CA HIS A 177 -2.81 6.50 18.45
C HIS A 177 -3.92 5.95 17.54
N THR A 178 -3.62 5.76 16.25
CA THR A 178 -4.56 5.29 15.22
C THR A 178 -4.19 3.91 14.67
N PHE A 179 -3.21 3.24 15.28
CA PHE A 179 -2.91 1.83 15.08
C PHE A 179 -3.58 1.05 16.21
N LEU A 180 -4.71 0.43 15.89
CA LEU A 180 -5.55 -0.26 16.85
C LEU A 180 -5.56 -1.76 16.60
N VAL A 181 -5.62 -2.52 17.69
CA VAL A 181 -5.56 -3.98 17.73
C VAL A 181 -6.83 -4.51 18.39
N ALA A 182 -7.45 -5.50 17.75
CA ALA A 182 -8.55 -6.27 18.31
C ALA A 182 -8.01 -7.55 18.95
N GLU A 183 -8.34 -7.75 20.22
CA GLU A 183 -7.91 -8.94 20.96
C GLU A 183 -9.13 -9.74 21.42
N ARG A 184 -9.03 -11.07 21.29
CA ARG A 184 -10.00 -12.02 21.86
C ARG A 184 -9.22 -13.18 22.47
N GLY A 185 -9.46 -13.46 23.76
CA GLY A 185 -8.79 -14.56 24.47
C GLY A 185 -7.26 -14.45 24.50
N GLY A 186 -6.71 -13.24 24.66
CA GLY A 186 -5.27 -13.01 24.75
C GLY A 186 -4.50 -13.09 23.42
N ARG A 187 -5.20 -13.15 22.27
CA ARG A 187 -4.59 -13.22 20.94
C ARG A 187 -5.14 -12.14 20.01
N PRO A 188 -4.31 -11.51 19.16
CA PRO A 188 -4.78 -10.61 18.12
C PRO A 188 -5.70 -11.35 17.13
N LYS A 189 -6.82 -10.72 16.78
CA LYS A 189 -7.79 -11.18 15.78
C LYS A 189 -7.96 -10.21 14.61
N GLY A 190 -7.35 -9.05 14.71
CA GLY A 190 -7.30 -8.06 13.64
C GLY A 190 -6.57 -6.82 14.11
N PHE A 191 -6.18 -6.00 13.16
CA PHE A 191 -5.65 -4.66 13.41
C PHE A 191 -6.04 -3.71 12.28
N ILE A 192 -6.04 -2.42 12.59
CA ILE A 192 -6.32 -1.34 11.64
C ILE A 192 -5.35 -0.20 11.91
N VAL A 193 -4.84 0.41 10.85
CA VAL A 193 -4.02 1.63 10.92
C VAL A 193 -4.74 2.74 10.18
N GLY A 194 -4.84 3.91 10.80
CA GLY A 194 -5.27 5.14 10.13
C GLY A 194 -4.14 6.16 10.05
N ASN A 195 -4.08 6.85 8.91
CA ASN A 195 -3.23 8.01 8.66
C ASN A 195 -4.13 9.26 8.50
N PRO A 196 -4.38 10.02 9.59
CA PRO A 196 -5.19 11.23 9.54
C PRO A 196 -4.48 12.37 8.82
N SER A 197 -5.21 13.11 7.99
CA SER A 197 -4.74 14.32 7.31
C SER A 197 -5.90 15.32 7.22
N GLY A 198 -5.84 16.38 8.04
CA GLY A 198 -6.95 17.31 8.21
C GLY A 198 -8.20 16.58 8.71
N ASP A 199 -9.32 16.76 7.99
CA ASP A 199 -10.62 16.16 8.33
C ASP A 199 -10.81 14.74 7.75
N ALA A 200 -9.81 14.21 7.04
CA ALA A 200 -9.86 12.88 6.42
C ALA A 200 -8.88 11.90 7.07
N CYS A 201 -9.13 10.59 6.93
CA CYS A 201 -8.19 9.54 7.34
C CYS A 201 -8.09 8.44 6.27
N GLU A 202 -6.86 8.19 5.78
CA GLU A 202 -6.59 7.00 4.97
C GLU A 202 -6.46 5.78 5.89
N ILE A 203 -7.21 4.71 5.62
CA ILE A 203 -7.18 3.46 6.37
C ILE A 203 -6.32 2.45 5.63
N GLY A 204 -5.31 1.92 6.31
CA GLY A 204 -4.44 0.91 5.75
C GLY A 204 -3.10 0.78 6.47
N PRO A 205 -2.59 -0.44 6.74
CA PRO A 205 -3.24 -1.73 6.51
C PRO A 205 -4.38 -2.00 7.51
N TRP A 206 -5.40 -2.73 7.03
CA TRP A 206 -6.51 -3.24 7.84
C TRP A 206 -6.68 -4.74 7.56
N VAL A 207 -6.41 -5.56 8.58
CA VAL A 207 -6.39 -7.02 8.46
C VAL A 207 -7.20 -7.64 9.59
N VAL A 208 -8.05 -8.61 9.26
CA VAL A 208 -8.95 -9.28 10.20
C VAL A 208 -9.00 -10.76 9.90
N GLU A 209 -8.97 -11.60 10.94
CA GLU A 209 -9.16 -13.05 10.79
C GLU A 209 -10.59 -13.36 10.29
N PRO A 210 -10.78 -13.94 9.09
CA PRO A 210 -12.12 -14.08 8.48
C PRO A 210 -13.12 -14.89 9.32
N ALA A 211 -12.63 -15.79 10.16
CA ALA A 211 -13.46 -16.63 11.02
C ALA A 211 -14.09 -15.87 12.20
N VAL A 212 -13.65 -14.64 12.50
CA VAL A 212 -14.10 -13.88 13.68
C VAL A 212 -14.99 -12.71 13.26
N THR A 213 -16.28 -12.83 13.55
CA THR A 213 -17.29 -11.83 13.20
C THR A 213 -17.23 -10.58 14.10
N GLY A 214 -17.64 -9.43 13.56
CA GLY A 214 -17.75 -8.16 14.30
C GLY A 214 -16.42 -7.42 14.54
N VAL A 215 -15.27 -8.09 14.42
CA VAL A 215 -13.95 -7.49 14.68
C VAL A 215 -13.64 -6.33 13.73
N ALA A 216 -13.99 -6.47 12.45
CA ALA A 216 -13.79 -5.41 11.48
C ALA A 216 -14.58 -4.15 11.86
N GLN A 217 -15.88 -4.28 12.16
CA GLN A 217 -16.73 -3.17 12.56
C GLN A 217 -16.22 -2.51 13.86
N ASP A 218 -15.85 -3.32 14.87
CA ASP A 218 -15.27 -2.81 16.11
C ASP A 218 -14.00 -1.98 15.84
N LEU A 219 -13.07 -2.49 15.03
CA LEU A 219 -11.84 -1.78 14.65
C LEU A 219 -12.13 -0.47 13.93
N PHE A 220 -13.04 -0.48 12.95
CA PHE A 220 -13.42 0.71 12.20
C PHE A 220 -14.00 1.80 13.10
N HIS A 221 -14.98 1.47 13.94
CA HIS A 221 -15.58 2.47 14.84
C HIS A 221 -14.59 2.99 15.88
N ALA A 222 -13.66 2.14 16.35
CA ALA A 222 -12.58 2.57 17.22
C ALA A 222 -11.64 3.56 16.50
N LEU A 223 -11.30 3.27 15.24
CA LEU A 223 -10.41 4.10 14.45
C LEU A 223 -11.03 5.48 14.20
N VAL A 224 -12.28 5.52 13.76
CA VAL A 224 -13.01 6.78 13.53
C VAL A 224 -12.98 7.66 14.79
N ARG A 225 -13.21 7.07 15.97
CA ARG A 225 -13.12 7.79 17.25
C ARG A 225 -11.71 8.29 17.57
N ALA A 226 -10.69 7.48 17.28
CA ALA A 226 -9.30 7.82 17.57
C ALA A 226 -8.74 8.87 16.59
N ALA A 227 -9.13 8.80 15.32
CA ALA A 227 -8.69 9.72 14.27
C ALA A 227 -9.39 11.08 14.35
N GLY A 228 -10.65 11.11 14.81
CA GLY A 228 -11.43 12.36 14.88
C GLY A 228 -11.81 12.95 13.51
N SER A 229 -11.60 12.19 12.43
CA SER A 229 -11.92 12.58 11.06
C SER A 229 -13.42 12.51 10.79
N SER A 230 -13.91 13.29 9.82
CA SER A 230 -15.28 13.25 9.31
C SER A 230 -15.41 12.36 8.06
N GLU A 231 -14.32 12.15 7.34
CA GLU A 231 -14.24 11.32 6.15
C GLU A 231 -13.12 10.28 6.27
N VAL A 232 -13.30 9.12 5.62
CA VAL A 232 -12.27 8.09 5.53
C VAL A 232 -12.17 7.52 4.13
N ALA A 233 -10.97 7.10 3.76
CA ALA A 233 -10.71 6.41 2.50
C ALA A 233 -9.98 5.10 2.75
N LEU A 234 -10.23 4.09 1.93
CA LEU A 234 -9.53 2.81 1.98
C LEU A 234 -9.44 2.15 0.61
N SER A 235 -8.43 1.32 0.42
CA SER A 235 -8.27 0.51 -0.80
C SER A 235 -8.21 -0.96 -0.44
N GLY A 236 -9.08 -1.79 -0.99
CA GLY A 236 -9.16 -3.22 -0.61
C GLY A 236 -9.50 -4.15 -1.78
N PRO A 237 -9.32 -5.48 -1.59
CA PRO A 237 -9.47 -6.46 -2.66
C PRO A 237 -10.94 -6.70 -3.03
N SER A 238 -11.22 -6.79 -4.33
CA SER A 238 -12.56 -7.13 -4.85
C SER A 238 -13.01 -8.56 -4.53
N GLN A 239 -12.10 -9.41 -4.05
CA GLN A 239 -12.40 -10.79 -3.65
C GLN A 239 -12.94 -10.91 -2.22
N ASN A 240 -12.76 -9.89 -1.37
CA ASN A 240 -13.25 -9.92 0.01
C ASN A 240 -14.72 -9.50 0.07
N ARG A 241 -15.63 -10.50 0.07
CA ARG A 241 -17.08 -10.25 0.12
C ARG A 241 -17.53 -9.52 1.39
N ALA A 242 -16.94 -9.84 2.55
CA ALA A 242 -17.29 -9.19 3.81
C ALA A 242 -16.92 -7.71 3.80
N LEU A 243 -15.78 -7.36 3.20
CA LEU A 243 -15.40 -5.96 2.95
C LEU A 243 -16.41 -5.26 2.03
N LEU A 244 -16.79 -5.88 0.91
CA LEU A 244 -17.73 -5.28 -0.05
C LEU A 244 -19.12 -5.04 0.57
N GLU A 245 -19.57 -5.96 1.42
CA GLU A 245 -20.82 -5.81 2.19
C GLU A 245 -20.70 -4.67 3.22
N PHE A 246 -19.56 -4.59 3.91
CA PHE A 246 -19.29 -3.53 4.89
C PHE A 246 -19.29 -2.14 4.26
N VAL A 247 -18.50 -1.92 3.21
CA VAL A 247 -18.39 -0.59 2.57
C VAL A 247 -19.76 -0.14 2.01
N ARG A 248 -20.54 -1.07 1.43
CA ARG A 248 -21.91 -0.80 1.00
C ARG A 248 -22.83 -0.41 2.15
N GLY A 249 -22.80 -1.19 3.24
CA GLY A 249 -23.63 -0.96 4.42
C GLY A 249 -23.27 0.32 5.17
N ALA A 250 -22.01 0.75 5.11
CA ALA A 250 -21.51 1.96 5.73
C ALA A 250 -21.61 3.21 4.82
N GLY A 251 -22.16 3.10 3.61
CA GLY A 251 -22.41 4.23 2.72
C GLY A 251 -21.17 4.77 2.01
N PHE A 252 -20.17 3.92 1.79
CA PHE A 252 -18.98 4.28 1.00
C PHE A 252 -19.30 4.31 -0.49
N GLU A 253 -18.68 5.25 -1.17
CA GLU A 253 -18.69 5.38 -2.63
C GLU A 253 -17.38 4.84 -3.21
N GLU A 254 -17.48 4.14 -4.33
CA GLU A 254 -16.32 3.71 -5.09
C GLU A 254 -15.72 4.89 -5.87
N VAL A 255 -14.43 5.14 -5.68
CA VAL A 255 -13.70 6.25 -6.32
C VAL A 255 -12.99 5.78 -7.59
N PHE A 256 -12.23 4.68 -7.49
CA PHE A 256 -11.58 4.07 -8.66
C PHE A 256 -11.19 2.61 -8.41
N ARG A 257 -10.78 1.93 -9.49
CA ARG A 257 -10.20 0.58 -9.44
C ARG A 257 -8.81 0.53 -10.04
N ALA A 258 -7.94 -0.24 -9.41
CA ALA A 258 -6.68 -0.71 -9.98
C ALA A 258 -6.70 -2.24 -10.09
N LEU A 259 -5.85 -2.79 -10.94
CA LEU A 259 -5.66 -4.22 -11.07
C LEU A 259 -4.36 -4.63 -10.35
N ARG A 260 -4.46 -5.49 -9.35
CA ARG A 260 -3.31 -6.19 -8.77
C ARG A 260 -2.70 -7.05 -9.87
N MET A 261 -1.40 -6.91 -10.08
CA MET A 261 -0.63 -7.72 -11.02
C MET A 261 0.63 -8.26 -10.35
N TRP A 262 1.11 -9.42 -10.80
CA TRP A 262 2.38 -10.00 -10.32
C TRP A 262 3.32 -10.36 -11.47
N TRP A 263 4.62 -10.41 -11.17
CA TRP A 263 5.68 -10.87 -12.07
C TRP A 263 6.60 -11.84 -11.32
N GLY A 264 7.17 -12.81 -12.04
CA GLY A 264 8.01 -13.86 -11.48
C GLY A 264 7.22 -15.07 -10.94
N ALA A 265 7.77 -15.77 -9.96
CA ALA A 265 7.09 -16.89 -9.31
C ALA A 265 5.88 -16.39 -8.50
N ASN A 266 4.85 -17.22 -8.30
CA ASN A 266 3.71 -16.88 -7.44
C ASN A 266 3.83 -17.57 -6.07
N ASP A 267 4.93 -17.32 -5.37
CA ASP A 267 5.29 -18.00 -4.12
C ASP A 267 4.68 -17.36 -2.86
N PHE A 268 4.04 -16.20 -3.00
CA PHE A 268 3.49 -15.40 -1.90
C PHE A 268 2.00 -15.09 -2.11
N PRO A 269 1.13 -16.08 -2.40
CA PRO A 269 -0.24 -15.82 -2.84
C PRO A 269 -1.04 -15.00 -1.83
N GLY A 270 -0.84 -15.21 -0.53
CA GLY A 270 -1.65 -14.61 0.52
C GLY A 270 -3.09 -15.13 0.51
N ASP A 271 -3.95 -14.49 1.30
CA ASP A 271 -5.39 -14.75 1.33
C ASP A 271 -6.14 -13.40 1.47
N PRO A 272 -6.72 -12.88 0.37
CA PRO A 272 -7.40 -11.59 0.38
C PRO A 272 -8.67 -11.57 1.24
N ALA A 273 -9.20 -12.73 1.67
CA ALA A 273 -10.36 -12.77 2.56
C ALA A 273 -10.09 -12.10 3.91
N GLY A 274 -8.82 -12.06 4.36
CA GLY A 274 -8.41 -11.38 5.59
C GLY A 274 -7.99 -9.93 5.41
N ILE A 275 -7.88 -9.43 4.17
CA ILE A 275 -7.44 -8.06 3.88
C ILE A 275 -8.67 -7.16 3.68
N TRP A 276 -8.83 -6.20 4.57
CA TRP A 276 -9.89 -5.18 4.50
C TRP A 276 -9.40 -3.87 3.90
N ALA A 277 -8.12 -3.54 4.11
CA ALA A 277 -7.45 -2.45 3.40
C ALA A 277 -5.94 -2.76 3.22
N ALA A 278 -5.41 -2.44 2.04
CA ALA A 278 -3.99 -2.44 1.74
C ALA A 278 -3.24 -1.39 2.59
N GLY A 279 -1.94 -1.54 2.78
CA GLY A 279 -1.10 -0.53 3.45
C GLY A 279 -0.81 0.72 2.60
N GLY A 280 -1.60 0.98 1.57
CA GLY A 280 -1.28 1.83 0.43
C GLY A 280 -1.07 1.02 -0.85
N LEU A 281 -1.30 1.61 -2.01
CA LEU A 281 -1.17 0.89 -3.29
C LEU A 281 0.28 0.49 -3.59
N GLU A 282 1.24 1.23 -3.04
CA GLU A 282 2.68 1.12 -3.18
C GLU A 282 3.36 0.20 -2.17
N LYS A 283 2.65 -0.19 -1.10
CA LYS A 283 3.18 -1.06 -0.02
C LYS A 283 2.43 -2.38 0.10
N GLY A 284 1.27 -2.49 -0.56
CA GLY A 284 0.46 -3.68 -0.60
C GLY A 284 -0.49 -3.85 0.55
#